data_AF-A0A9P7H1Q6-F1
#
_entry.id   AF-A0A9P7H1Q6-F1
#
_cell.length_a   1.000
_cell.length_b   1.000
_cell.length_c   1.000
_cell.angle_alpha   90.00
_cell.angle_beta   90.00
_cell.angle_gamma   90.00
#
_symmetry.space_group_name_H-M   'P 1'
#
loop_
_entity.id
_entity.type
_entity.pdbx_description
1 polymer ?
#
loop_
_entity_poly.entity_id
_entity_poly.type
_entity_poly.pdbx_seq_one_letter_code
_entity_poly.pdbx_strand_id
1 'polypeptide(L)'
;MKFSLAFVAAVLSASSAAADPAADTQVASMMAATPQWTIKGLKRVCDKPNTTCTWTFGIDAHKGAITNCKYIVQGAKASTKNGGPSKCGDYTITSGWSGQFGPGQGFTVLSVVNKNRQIVYPGYTDKQVSSGKVVKPDQSYAPQSLPK
;
A
#
# COMPACT_ATOMS: atom_id res chain seq x y z
N MET A 1 33.68 -49.46 65.21
CA MET A 1 34.54 -49.97 64.12
C MET A 1 34.25 -49.18 62.86
N LYS A 2 35.32 -48.77 62.17
CA LYS A 2 35.32 -48.03 60.91
C LYS A 2 34.62 -48.84 59.81
N PHE A 3 33.80 -48.20 58.99
CA PHE A 3 33.49 -48.72 57.65
C PHE A 3 33.64 -47.62 56.60
N SER A 4 34.31 -48.04 55.54
CA SER A 4 34.98 -47.26 54.53
C SER A 4 34.05 -46.77 53.44
N LEU A 5 34.55 -45.74 52.75
CA LEU A 5 34.15 -45.21 51.45
C LEU A 5 33.68 -46.29 50.44
N ALA A 6 32.58 -46.00 49.76
CA ALA A 6 32.37 -46.42 48.38
C ALA A 6 31.59 -45.36 47.59
N PHE A 7 32.26 -44.90 46.54
CA PHE A 7 31.87 -44.04 45.42
C PHE A 7 30.40 -44.06 44.99
N VAL A 8 29.81 -42.86 44.81
CA VAL A 8 28.72 -42.64 43.85
C VAL A 8 29.16 -41.50 42.93
N ALA A 9 29.67 -41.84 41.75
CA ALA A 9 29.88 -40.90 40.66
C ALA A 9 28.69 -41.03 39.69
N ALA A 10 27.67 -40.20 39.88
CA ALA A 10 26.64 -39.98 38.86
C ALA A 10 26.89 -38.58 38.26
N VAL A 11 27.55 -38.55 37.11
CA VAL A 11 27.72 -37.33 36.33
C VAL A 11 26.36 -37.01 35.72
N LEU A 12 25.62 -36.08 36.32
CA LEU A 12 24.48 -35.47 35.65
C LEU A 12 25.01 -34.53 34.57
N SER A 13 25.06 -35.02 33.33
CA SER A 13 25.19 -34.18 32.16
C SER A 13 23.95 -33.28 32.08
N ALA A 14 24.05 -32.07 32.64
CA ALA A 14 23.10 -31.01 32.40
C ALA A 14 23.27 -30.59 30.93
N SER A 15 22.46 -31.19 30.05
CA SER A 15 22.23 -30.65 28.72
C SER A 15 21.49 -29.33 28.89
N SER A 16 22.24 -28.25 29.12
CA SER A 16 21.76 -26.90 28.93
C SER A 16 21.41 -26.77 27.46
N ALA A 17 20.18 -27.12 27.09
CA ALA A 17 19.57 -26.59 25.89
C ALA A 17 19.48 -25.08 26.13
N ALA A 18 20.54 -24.36 25.79
CA ALA A 18 20.44 -22.94 25.53
C ALA A 18 19.43 -22.85 24.40
N ALA A 19 18.20 -22.48 24.73
CA ALA A 19 17.28 -21.96 23.76
C ALA A 19 18.00 -20.79 23.12
N ASP A 20 18.52 -21.01 21.91
CA ASP A 20 19.03 -19.95 21.06
C ASP A 20 17.89 -18.92 21.00
N PRO A 21 18.09 -17.67 21.48
CA PRO A 21 17.11 -16.64 21.20
C PRO A 21 17.11 -16.54 19.68
N ALA A 22 16.04 -17.06 19.08
CA ALA A 22 15.82 -17.02 17.65
C ALA A 22 16.26 -15.64 17.17
N ALA A 23 17.28 -15.63 16.29
CA ALA A 23 17.86 -14.42 15.76
C ALA A 23 16.72 -13.43 15.45
N ASP A 24 16.80 -12.29 16.11
CA ASP A 24 15.86 -11.17 15.97
C ASP A 24 15.78 -10.81 14.48
N THR A 25 14.81 -11.39 13.77
CA THR A 25 14.46 -10.97 12.42
C THR A 25 13.83 -9.59 12.55
N GLN A 26 14.69 -8.57 12.63
CA GLN A 26 14.31 -7.16 12.54
C GLN A 26 13.57 -6.96 11.22
N VAL A 27 12.25 -7.00 11.27
CA VAL A 27 11.39 -6.68 10.13
C VAL A 27 11.54 -5.19 9.84
N ALA A 28 12.16 -4.84 8.72
CA ALA A 28 12.25 -3.46 8.27
C ALA A 28 10.88 -3.02 7.71
N SER A 29 10.26 -2.03 8.36
CA SER A 29 9.07 -1.38 7.81
C SER A 29 9.44 -0.56 6.57
N MET A 30 8.77 -0.80 5.46
CA MET A 30 8.90 0.02 4.23
C MET A 30 8.04 1.29 4.27
N MET A 31 7.25 1.48 5.33
CA MET A 31 6.43 2.68 5.51
C MET A 31 7.33 3.86 5.84
N ALA A 32 7.11 4.99 5.18
CA ALA A 32 7.81 6.22 5.49
C ALA A 32 7.34 6.79 6.83
N ALA A 33 8.27 7.33 7.62
CA ALA A 33 7.98 8.06 8.85
C ALA A 33 7.43 9.48 8.57
N THR A 34 6.33 9.55 7.79
CA THR A 34 5.63 10.79 7.46
C THR A 34 4.12 10.60 7.64
N PRO A 35 3.34 11.68 7.82
CA PRO A 35 1.88 11.58 7.87
C PRO A 35 1.31 10.79 6.69
N GLN A 36 0.20 10.12 6.95
CA GLN A 36 -0.59 9.48 5.89
C GLN A 36 -1.05 10.54 4.88
N TRP A 37 -1.24 10.14 3.63
CA TRP A 37 -1.84 11.01 2.64
C TRP A 37 -3.32 10.68 2.51
N THR A 38 -4.16 11.71 2.56
CA THR A 38 -5.59 11.56 2.33
C THR A 38 -5.91 11.89 0.89
N ILE A 39 -6.58 10.97 0.20
CA ILE A 39 -7.12 11.21 -1.14
C ILE A 39 -8.54 11.75 -0.95
N LYS A 40 -8.71 13.03 -1.28
CA LYS A 40 -9.94 13.78 -1.00
C LYS A 40 -10.84 13.90 -2.22
N GLY A 41 -12.13 13.73 -2.01
CA GLY A 41 -13.16 14.02 -3.01
C GLY A 41 -13.00 13.21 -4.30
N LEU A 42 -12.48 11.98 -4.20
CA LEU A 42 -12.17 11.18 -5.38
C LEU A 42 -13.44 10.82 -6.16
N LYS A 43 -13.39 11.01 -7.48
CA LYS A 43 -14.44 10.69 -8.43
C LYS A 43 -13.84 10.19 -9.74
N ARG A 44 -14.51 9.22 -10.38
CA ARG A 44 -14.22 8.77 -11.75
C ARG A 44 -15.43 8.97 -12.65
N VAL A 45 -15.24 9.59 -13.80
CA VAL A 45 -16.26 9.70 -14.85
C VAL A 45 -15.69 9.13 -16.13
N CYS A 46 -16.37 8.13 -16.69
CA CYS A 46 -16.07 7.62 -18.02
C CYS A 46 -17.07 8.17 -19.04
N ASP A 47 -16.60 8.42 -20.25
CA ASP A 47 -17.47 8.73 -21.38
C ASP A 47 -18.32 7.51 -21.77
N LYS A 48 -19.44 7.76 -22.47
CA LYS A 48 -20.36 6.70 -22.91
C LYS A 48 -19.67 5.60 -23.74
N PRO A 49 -18.72 5.92 -24.65
CA PRO A 49 -18.00 4.90 -25.40
C PRO A 49 -16.99 4.10 -24.56
N ASN A 50 -16.75 4.48 -23.30
CA ASN A 50 -15.70 3.92 -22.46
C ASN A 50 -14.31 3.98 -23.11
N THR A 51 -14.02 5.12 -23.74
CA THR A 51 -12.75 5.46 -24.37
C THR A 51 -11.92 6.43 -23.55
N THR A 52 -12.54 7.15 -22.62
CA THR A 52 -11.89 8.10 -21.72
C THR A 52 -12.50 8.01 -20.33
N CYS A 53 -11.68 7.78 -19.31
CA CYS A 53 -12.07 7.90 -17.91
C CYS A 53 -11.24 8.99 -17.23
N THR A 54 -11.93 10.01 -16.73
CA THR A 54 -11.33 11.11 -15.97
C THR A 54 -11.50 10.86 -14.49
N TRP A 55 -10.38 10.85 -13.77
CA TRP A 55 -10.29 10.80 -12.33
C TRP A 55 -10.00 12.21 -11.81
N THR A 56 -10.73 12.62 -10.77
CA THR A 56 -10.52 13.92 -10.09
C THR A 56 -10.46 13.67 -8.59
N PHE A 57 -9.42 14.21 -7.95
CA PHE A 57 -9.19 14.05 -6.52
C PHE A 57 -8.17 15.08 -6.01
N GLY A 58 -8.18 15.36 -4.71
CA GLY A 58 -7.13 16.10 -4.02
C GLY A 58 -6.16 15.17 -3.30
N ILE A 59 -4.87 15.50 -3.30
CA ILE A 59 -3.85 14.84 -2.48
C ILE A 59 -3.54 15.77 -1.30
N ASP A 60 -3.93 15.33 -0.10
CA ASP A 60 -3.61 15.99 1.16
C ASP A 60 -2.51 15.22 1.89
N ALA A 61 -1.28 15.71 1.81
CA ALA A 61 -0.14 15.12 2.50
C ALA A 61 0.04 15.66 3.94
N HIS A 62 -0.89 16.51 4.42
CA HIS A 62 -0.84 17.15 5.75
C HIS A 62 0.45 17.93 6.03
N LYS A 63 1.10 18.43 4.97
CA LYS A 63 2.36 19.20 5.02
C LYS A 63 2.30 20.49 4.18
N GLY A 64 1.09 20.92 3.79
CA GLY A 64 0.90 22.09 2.93
C GLY A 64 -0.49 22.09 2.29
N ALA A 65 -0.62 22.83 1.19
CA ALA A 65 -1.86 22.91 0.43
C ALA A 65 -2.20 21.58 -0.25
N ILE A 66 -3.49 21.29 -0.34
CA ILE A 66 -4.02 20.14 -1.08
C ILE A 66 -3.69 20.31 -2.56
N THR A 67 -3.08 19.27 -3.15
CA THR A 67 -2.79 19.26 -4.59
C THR A 67 -3.98 18.65 -5.33
N ASN A 68 -4.72 19.45 -6.09
CA ASN A 68 -5.85 18.97 -6.89
C ASN A 68 -5.37 18.35 -8.21
N CYS A 69 -5.79 17.13 -8.48
CA CYS A 69 -5.37 16.34 -9.63
C CYS A 69 -6.51 16.00 -10.56
N LYS A 70 -6.23 16.11 -11.86
CA LYS A 70 -7.03 15.53 -12.94
C LYS A 70 -6.18 14.50 -13.66
N TYR A 71 -6.54 13.23 -13.52
CA TYR A 71 -5.84 12.09 -14.12
C TYR A 71 -6.73 11.42 -15.16
N ILE A 72 -6.26 11.30 -16.40
CA ILE A 72 -7.06 10.82 -17.53
C ILE A 72 -6.48 9.49 -18.03
N VAL A 73 -7.34 8.48 -18.15
CA VAL A 73 -7.03 7.19 -18.77
C VAL A 73 -7.79 7.10 -20.10
N GLN A 74 -7.07 6.78 -21.19
CA GLN A 74 -7.64 6.71 -22.53
C GLN A 74 -7.40 5.35 -23.21
N GLY A 75 -8.32 4.99 -24.11
CA GLY A 75 -8.28 3.81 -24.96
C GLY A 75 -9.51 2.93 -24.81
N ALA A 76 -9.61 1.88 -25.63
CA ALA A 76 -10.72 0.94 -25.56
C ALA A 76 -10.84 0.34 -24.14
N LYS A 77 -12.05 0.34 -23.60
CA LYS A 77 -12.35 -0.11 -22.22
C LYS A 77 -11.54 0.67 -21.16
N ALA A 78 -11.50 1.99 -21.27
CA ALA A 78 -10.73 2.87 -20.38
C ALA A 78 -11.01 2.62 -18.88
N SER A 79 -12.23 2.21 -18.52
CA SER A 79 -12.63 1.89 -17.15
C SER A 79 -11.87 0.72 -16.52
N THR A 80 -11.32 -0.17 -17.33
CA THR A 80 -10.59 -1.37 -16.89
C THR A 80 -9.17 -1.42 -17.46
N LYS A 81 -8.62 -0.26 -17.82
CA LYS A 81 -7.30 -0.13 -18.44
C LYS A 81 -6.30 0.45 -17.44
N ASN A 82 -5.04 0.05 -17.58
CA ASN A 82 -3.92 0.70 -16.92
C ASN A 82 -3.68 2.08 -17.55
N GLY A 83 -3.20 3.03 -16.76
CA GLY A 83 -2.96 4.38 -17.25
C GLY A 83 -1.69 5.02 -16.72
N GLY A 84 -1.41 6.22 -17.24
CA GLY A 84 -0.24 7.03 -16.87
C GLY A 84 1.04 6.61 -17.61
N PRO A 85 2.19 7.21 -17.23
CA PRO A 85 2.36 8.19 -16.17
C PRO A 85 1.73 9.56 -16.51
N SER A 86 1.24 10.26 -15.49
CA SER A 86 0.73 11.63 -15.60
C SER A 86 1.23 12.47 -14.43
N LYS A 87 1.51 13.75 -14.67
CA LYS A 87 1.99 14.68 -13.64
C LYS A 87 0.83 15.45 -13.00
N CYS A 88 0.91 15.67 -11.70
CA CYS A 88 0.01 16.51 -10.94
C CYS A 88 0.81 17.23 -9.84
N GLY A 89 1.22 18.48 -10.11
CA GLY A 89 2.18 19.18 -9.25
C GLY A 89 3.44 18.35 -9.04
N ASP A 90 3.84 18.17 -7.77
CA ASP A 90 5.01 17.37 -7.37
C ASP A 90 4.78 15.84 -7.41
N TYR A 91 3.59 15.40 -7.83
CA TYR A 91 3.21 13.98 -7.87
C TYR A 91 3.21 13.43 -9.30
N THR A 92 3.56 12.15 -9.41
CA THR A 92 3.39 11.32 -10.61
C THR A 92 2.38 10.23 -10.31
N ILE A 93 1.39 10.08 -11.19
CA ILE A 93 0.28 9.15 -11.04
C ILE A 93 0.30 8.13 -12.17
N THR A 94 0.28 6.84 -11.82
CA THR A 94 -0.07 5.74 -12.71
C THR A 94 -1.25 4.96 -12.11
N SER A 95 -1.84 4.05 -12.89
CA SER A 95 -2.90 3.18 -12.37
C SER A 95 -2.85 1.79 -13.00
N GLY A 96 -3.27 0.80 -12.21
CA GLY A 96 -3.47 -0.57 -12.65
C GLY A 96 -4.88 -1.04 -12.29
N TRP A 97 -5.57 -1.71 -13.23
CA TRP A 97 -6.85 -2.37 -12.96
C TRP A 97 -6.65 -3.88 -12.79
N SER A 98 -7.37 -4.48 -11.84
CA SER A 98 -7.41 -5.93 -11.64
C SER A 98 -8.84 -6.41 -11.47
N GLY A 99 -9.16 -7.50 -12.17
CA GLY A 99 -10.40 -8.27 -12.02
C GLY A 99 -10.20 -9.61 -11.33
N GLN A 100 -9.08 -9.80 -10.63
CA GLN A 100 -8.65 -11.11 -10.11
C GLN A 100 -9.64 -11.78 -9.16
N PHE A 101 -10.54 -11.02 -8.54
CA PHE A 101 -11.54 -11.51 -7.58
C PHE A 101 -12.88 -11.89 -8.24
N GLY A 102 -12.91 -11.97 -9.57
CA GLY A 102 -14.07 -12.44 -10.34
C GLY A 102 -14.99 -11.33 -10.86
N PRO A 103 -16.06 -11.69 -11.57
CA PRO A 103 -16.96 -10.75 -12.23
C PRO A 103 -17.58 -9.74 -11.25
N GLY A 104 -17.52 -8.45 -11.60
CA GLY A 104 -18.09 -7.37 -10.77
C GLY A 104 -17.29 -7.05 -9.50
N GLN A 105 -16.13 -7.66 -9.29
CA GLN A 105 -15.20 -7.38 -8.19
C GLN A 105 -13.90 -6.72 -8.69
N GLY A 106 -13.98 -6.01 -9.81
CA GLY A 106 -12.87 -5.24 -10.36
C GLY A 106 -12.52 -4.05 -9.48
N PHE A 107 -11.25 -3.68 -9.48
CA PHE A 107 -10.75 -2.51 -8.78
C PHE A 107 -9.58 -1.88 -9.53
N THR A 108 -9.39 -0.58 -9.32
CA THR A 108 -8.22 0.17 -9.78
C THR A 108 -7.38 0.58 -8.59
N VAL A 109 -6.08 0.36 -8.68
CA VAL A 109 -5.09 0.92 -7.75
C VAL A 109 -4.39 2.07 -8.46
N LEU A 110 -4.37 3.24 -7.84
CA LEU A 110 -3.52 4.35 -8.24
C LEU A 110 -2.15 4.16 -7.58
N SER A 111 -1.08 4.45 -8.31
CA SER A 111 0.26 4.61 -7.73
C SER A 111 0.58 6.10 -7.75
N VAL A 112 0.65 6.72 -6.57
CA VAL A 112 0.90 8.16 -6.43
C VAL A 112 2.27 8.36 -5.80
N VAL A 113 3.23 8.85 -6.60
CA VAL A 113 4.63 9.03 -6.21
C VAL A 113 4.94 10.52 -6.08
N ASN A 114 5.57 10.94 -4.98
CA ASN A 114 6.07 12.31 -4.84
C ASN A 114 7.56 12.43 -5.21
N LYS A 115 8.06 13.67 -5.29
CA LYS A 115 9.48 13.96 -5.55
C LYS A 115 10.46 13.41 -4.49
N ASN A 116 9.98 13.11 -3.28
CA ASN A 116 10.80 12.52 -2.20
C ASN A 116 10.92 11.00 -2.30
N ARG A 117 10.54 10.40 -3.45
CA ARG A 117 10.51 8.95 -3.67
C ARG A 117 9.63 8.22 -2.65
N GLN A 118 8.53 8.84 -2.24
CA GLN A 118 7.49 8.20 -1.44
C GLN A 118 6.30 7.83 -2.33
N ILE A 119 5.63 6.73 -2.01
CA ILE A 119 4.51 6.20 -2.79
C ILE A 119 3.34 5.82 -1.89
N VAL A 120 2.11 6.10 -2.33
CA VAL A 120 0.89 5.49 -1.79
C VAL A 120 0.17 4.70 -2.89
N TYR A 121 -0.59 3.68 -2.49
CA TYR A 121 -1.38 2.84 -3.39
C TYR A 121 -2.90 2.91 -3.14
N PRO A 122 -3.58 4.04 -3.44
CA PRO A 122 -5.01 4.15 -3.26
C PRO A 122 -5.80 3.16 -4.12
N GLY A 123 -6.63 2.32 -3.49
CA GLY A 123 -7.41 1.28 -4.15
C GLY A 123 -8.91 1.60 -4.13
N TYR A 124 -9.55 1.52 -5.30
CA TYR A 124 -10.99 1.76 -5.44
C TYR A 124 -11.65 0.68 -6.27
N THR A 125 -12.70 0.08 -5.73
CA THR A 125 -13.54 -0.87 -6.47
C THR A 125 -14.32 -0.17 -7.58
N ASP A 126 -14.62 -0.89 -8.66
CA ASP A 126 -15.46 -0.37 -9.74
C ASP A 126 -16.82 0.11 -9.23
N LYS A 127 -17.34 -0.50 -8.17
CA LYS A 127 -18.58 -0.09 -7.49
C LYS A 127 -18.44 1.29 -6.84
N GLN A 128 -17.36 1.54 -6.09
CA GLN A 128 -17.12 2.83 -5.42
C GLN A 128 -17.02 3.99 -6.42
N VAL A 129 -16.38 3.76 -7.57
CA VAL A 129 -16.10 4.81 -8.56
C VAL A 129 -17.05 4.76 -9.76
N SER A 130 -18.13 3.99 -9.65
CA SER A 130 -19.19 3.97 -10.65
C SER A 130 -20.01 5.27 -10.62
N SER A 131 -20.64 5.59 -11.76
CA SER A 131 -21.65 6.65 -11.86
C SER A 131 -21.19 8.08 -11.55
N GLY A 132 -19.88 8.37 -11.51
CA GLY A 132 -19.38 9.73 -11.31
C GLY A 132 -19.61 10.29 -9.91
N LYS A 133 -19.95 9.44 -8.93
CA LYS A 133 -20.13 9.84 -7.54
C LYS A 133 -18.77 10.09 -6.88
N VAL A 134 -18.78 10.98 -5.89
CA VAL A 134 -17.62 11.18 -5.02
C VAL A 134 -17.58 10.02 -4.03
N VAL A 135 -16.44 9.34 -3.95
CA VAL A 135 -16.18 8.28 -2.97
C VAL A 135 -16.22 8.89 -1.58
N LYS A 136 -16.98 8.26 -0.67
CA LYS A 136 -17.04 8.62 0.74
C LYS A 136 -16.92 7.38 1.63
N PRO A 137 -16.23 7.47 2.79
CA PRO A 137 -15.42 8.62 3.22
C PRO A 137 -14.18 8.81 2.33
N ASP A 138 -13.52 9.95 2.47
CA ASP A 138 -12.16 10.12 1.93
C ASP A 138 -11.23 9.06 2.58
N GLN A 139 -10.24 8.59 1.83
CA GLN A 139 -9.39 7.48 2.26
C GLN A 139 -7.96 7.95 2.50
N SER A 140 -7.36 7.48 3.60
CA SER A 140 -5.98 7.80 3.99
C SER A 140 -5.07 6.60 3.82
N TYR A 141 -3.85 6.86 3.35
CA TYR A 141 -2.87 5.85 3.00
C TYR A 141 -1.51 6.23 3.58
N ALA A 142 -0.88 5.32 4.30
CA ALA A 142 0.47 5.53 4.78
C ALA A 142 1.45 5.40 3.59
N PRO A 143 2.29 6.41 3.32
CA PRO A 143 3.27 6.35 2.26
C PRO A 143 4.37 5.34 2.58
N GLN A 144 4.90 4.69 1.54
CA GLN A 144 6.11 3.88 1.60
C GLN A 144 7.29 4.65 1.02
N SER A 145 8.49 4.43 1.55
CA SER A 145 9.72 4.92 0.93
C SER A 145 10.17 3.93 -0.14
N LEU A 146 10.34 4.40 -1.37
CA LEU A 146 10.89 3.55 -2.43
C LEU A 146 12.37 3.24 -2.13
N PRO A 147 12.85 2.01 -2.40
CA PRO A 147 14.26 1.67 -2.33
C PRO A 147 15.11 2.66 -3.12
N LYS A 148 16.33 2.94 -2.66
CA LYS A 148 17.25 3.89 -3.32
C LYS A 148 17.92 3.25 -4.51
#